data_AF-A0A9P5VQW9-F1
#
_entry.id   AF-A0A9P5VQW9-F1
#
_cell.length_a   1.000
_cell.length_b   1.000
_cell.length_c   1.000
_cell.angle_alpha   90.00
_cell.angle_beta   90.00
_cell.angle_gamma   90.00
#
_symmetry.space_group_name_H-M   'P 1'
#
loop_
_entity.id
_entity.type
_entity.pdbx_description
1 polymer ?
#
loop_
_entity_poly.entity_id
_entity_poly.type
_entity_poly.pdbx_seq_one_letter_code
_entity_poly.pdbx_strand_id
1 'polypeptide(L)'
;MAPAAFSRPEDLNRFVEVREGLHLHCCTTVWNTEWGYIARLPVSAFLVRHKTKPHDWALIDTCAPNEFSILMNAIHEFLTHAQDRIRYICITHAHYDHTGGVRALLDRYPDSKVVIHVEEKPFACDGHYLHKANVRVPYDRTITLRDGDQWEFEDVLEFVETSGHTPGSTSFIHLSSKSVMVGNAVMNYLNVSGPTPASTWHWGDAMKAIDKILSLEDRVEIVFPAHDVGQSGVHITRVRDFRRPS
;
A
#
# COMPACT_ATOMS: atom_id res chain seq x y z
N MET A 1 22.14 8.60 -15.39
CA MET A 1 22.42 7.37 -14.60
C MET A 1 21.12 6.61 -14.49
N ALA A 2 21.07 5.34 -14.86
CA ALA A 2 19.90 4.52 -14.60
C ALA A 2 19.67 4.46 -13.07
N PRO A 3 18.41 4.55 -12.58
CA PRO A 3 18.15 4.37 -11.16
C PRO A 3 18.68 2.99 -10.74
N ALA A 4 19.26 2.93 -9.53
CA ALA A 4 19.78 1.69 -8.96
C ALA A 4 18.67 0.63 -8.99
N ALA A 5 18.79 -0.30 -9.92
CA ALA A 5 17.84 -1.38 -10.12
C ALA A 5 18.02 -2.38 -8.97
N PHE A 6 16.93 -2.58 -8.23
CA PHE A 6 16.75 -3.57 -7.18
C PHE A 6 17.69 -3.42 -5.98
N SER A 7 17.08 -3.22 -4.81
CA SER A 7 17.62 -3.70 -3.54
C SER A 7 18.22 -5.10 -3.73
N ARG A 8 19.28 -5.39 -3.00
CA ARG A 8 20.05 -6.62 -3.18
C ARG A 8 19.10 -7.83 -3.13
N PRO A 9 19.32 -8.89 -3.92
CA PRO A 9 18.39 -10.04 -4.00
C PRO A 9 17.96 -10.61 -2.63
N GLU A 10 18.82 -10.49 -1.62
CA GLU A 10 18.55 -10.88 -0.22
C GLU A 10 17.44 -10.06 0.49
N ASP A 11 17.13 -8.85 0.01
CA ASP A 11 16.09 -7.99 0.59
C ASP A 11 14.68 -8.29 0.05
N LEU A 12 14.58 -9.06 -1.04
CA LEU A 12 13.31 -9.37 -1.69
C LEU A 12 12.42 -10.34 -0.89
N ASN A 13 12.97 -11.02 0.13
CA ASN A 13 12.26 -12.04 0.91
C ASN A 13 12.02 -11.66 2.37
N ARG A 14 12.28 -10.41 2.77
CA ARG A 14 12.13 -9.97 4.16
C ARG A 14 11.47 -8.61 4.28
N PHE A 15 11.01 -8.29 5.48
CA PHE A 15 10.69 -6.92 5.87
C PHE A 15 11.97 -6.21 6.33
N VAL A 16 12.18 -5.00 5.82
CA VAL A 16 13.30 -4.12 6.19
C VAL A 16 12.73 -2.91 6.93
N GLU A 17 13.30 -2.59 8.08
CA GLU A 17 12.95 -1.35 8.78
C GLU A 17 13.48 -0.15 7.98
N VAL A 18 12.57 0.62 7.36
CA VAL A 18 12.92 1.77 6.52
C VAL A 18 12.88 3.07 7.30
N ARG A 19 12.10 3.12 8.39
CA ARG A 19 12.09 4.13 9.44
C ARG A 19 11.70 3.46 10.75
N GLU A 20 12.00 4.09 11.88
CA GLU A 20 11.68 3.55 13.21
C GLU A 20 10.20 3.12 13.30
N GLY A 21 9.98 1.81 13.49
CA GLY A 21 8.66 1.21 13.58
C GLY A 21 7.90 0.98 12.26
N LEU A 22 8.46 1.39 11.12
CA LEU A 22 7.91 1.21 9.78
C LEU A 22 8.74 0.22 8.97
N HIS A 23 8.15 -0.91 8.62
CA HIS A 23 8.85 -2.00 7.95
C HIS A 23 8.28 -2.19 6.55
N LEU A 24 9.15 -2.19 5.54
CA LEU A 24 8.82 -2.33 4.14
C LEU A 24 9.21 -3.72 3.63
N HIS A 25 8.34 -4.31 2.83
CA HIS A 25 8.65 -5.43 1.96
C HIS A 25 8.35 -5.04 0.51
N CYS A 26 9.28 -5.31 -0.40
CA CYS A 26 9.10 -5.04 -1.84
C CYS A 26 8.89 -6.35 -2.60
N CYS A 27 7.69 -6.51 -3.16
CA CYS A 27 7.35 -7.57 -4.09
C CYS A 27 7.57 -7.12 -5.54
N THR A 28 7.55 -8.06 -6.49
CA THR A 28 7.57 -7.73 -7.93
C THR A 28 6.28 -8.16 -8.62
N THR A 29 5.52 -7.23 -9.16
CA THR A 29 4.40 -7.56 -10.05
C THR A 29 4.84 -7.60 -11.51
N VAL A 30 4.28 -8.55 -12.27
CA VAL A 30 4.49 -8.63 -13.72
C VAL A 30 3.27 -8.03 -14.41
N TRP A 31 3.50 -6.97 -15.16
CA TRP A 31 2.51 -6.35 -16.02
C TRP A 31 2.72 -6.81 -17.46
N ASN A 32 1.72 -7.52 -17.99
CA ASN A 32 1.67 -7.85 -19.40
C ASN A 32 1.01 -6.69 -20.14
N THR A 33 1.75 -6.06 -21.04
CA THR A 33 1.19 -5.06 -21.95
C THR A 33 0.55 -5.75 -23.17
N GLU A 34 -0.38 -5.09 -23.85
CA GLU A 34 -1.03 -5.58 -25.08
C GLU A 34 -0.03 -5.87 -26.22
N TRP A 35 1.18 -5.30 -26.12
CA TRP A 35 2.29 -5.49 -27.06
C TRP A 35 3.25 -6.62 -26.66
N GLY A 36 2.92 -7.41 -25.65
CA GLY A 36 3.75 -8.54 -25.19
C GLY A 36 4.98 -8.15 -24.37
N TYR A 37 5.15 -6.87 -24.00
CA TYR A 37 6.19 -6.47 -23.05
C TYR A 37 5.78 -6.85 -21.63
N ILE A 38 6.69 -7.53 -20.94
CA ILE A 38 6.64 -7.85 -19.51
C ILE A 38 7.38 -6.72 -18.78
N ALA A 39 6.64 -5.82 -18.14
CA ALA A 39 7.22 -4.87 -17.19
C ALA A 39 7.18 -5.49 -15.79
N ARG A 40 8.35 -5.58 -15.15
CA ARG A 40 8.46 -5.94 -13.73
C ARG A 40 8.45 -4.65 -12.92
N LEU A 41 7.41 -4.44 -12.13
CA LEU A 41 7.26 -3.26 -11.29
C LEU A 41 7.31 -3.67 -9.82
N PRO A 42 8.02 -2.90 -8.97
CA PRO A 42 8.00 -3.13 -7.53
C PRO A 42 6.59 -2.82 -6.99
N VAL A 43 6.18 -3.53 -5.94
CA VAL A 43 5.00 -3.21 -5.15
C VAL A 43 5.36 -3.30 -3.68
N SER A 44 5.14 -2.21 -2.95
CA SER A 44 5.41 -2.14 -1.52
C SER A 44 4.27 -2.69 -0.68
N ALA A 45 4.62 -3.50 0.32
CA ALA A 45 3.76 -3.84 1.44
C ALA A 45 4.45 -3.39 2.74
N PHE A 46 3.67 -3.00 3.76
CA PHE A 46 4.23 -2.46 5.00
C PHE A 46 3.69 -3.17 6.24
N LEU A 47 4.54 -3.36 7.26
CA LEU A 47 4.13 -3.81 8.58
C LEU A 47 4.31 -2.68 9.61
N VAL A 48 3.23 -2.42 10.34
CA VAL A 48 3.17 -1.43 11.42
C VAL A 48 2.67 -2.12 12.69
N ARG A 49 3.40 -1.94 13.79
CA ARG A 49 3.04 -2.51 15.10
C ARG A 49 2.05 -1.61 15.82
N HIS A 50 1.08 -2.20 16.51
CA HIS A 50 0.19 -1.45 17.40
C HIS A 50 0.98 -0.82 18.56
N LYS A 51 0.62 0.41 18.94
CA LYS A 51 1.32 1.21 19.95
C LYS A 51 1.44 0.55 21.33
N THR A 52 0.34 -0.01 21.84
CA THR A 52 0.27 -0.59 23.20
C THR A 52 0.08 -2.12 23.23
N LYS A 53 -0.05 -2.76 22.06
CA LYS A 53 -0.29 -4.20 21.92
C LYS A 53 0.85 -4.77 21.10
N PRO A 54 1.97 -5.15 21.72
CA PRO A 54 3.22 -5.36 21.01
C PRO A 54 3.19 -6.52 20.00
N HIS A 55 2.18 -7.38 20.05
CA HIS A 55 2.01 -8.52 19.16
C HIS A 55 0.92 -8.33 18.10
N ASP A 56 0.25 -7.18 18.08
CA ASP A 56 -0.77 -6.86 17.09
C ASP A 56 -0.13 -6.01 15.97
N TRP A 57 -0.29 -6.48 14.74
CA TRP A 57 0.30 -5.85 13.55
C TRP A 57 -0.77 -5.48 12.52
N ALA A 58 -0.57 -4.37 11.83
CA ALA A 58 -1.30 -4.00 10.63
C ALA A 58 -0.37 -4.22 9.42
N LEU A 59 -0.85 -4.99 8.44
CA LEU A 59 -0.21 -5.17 7.15
C LEU A 59 -0.91 -4.26 6.13
N ILE A 60 -0.16 -3.39 5.46
CA ILE A 60 -0.65 -2.49 4.41
C ILE A 60 -0.30 -3.08 3.05
N ASP A 61 -1.32 -3.36 2.25
CA ASP A 61 -1.27 -4.08 0.97
C ASP A 61 -0.63 -5.48 1.06
N THR A 62 -0.85 -6.30 0.04
CA THR A 62 -0.58 -7.75 0.09
C THR A 62 0.07 -8.33 -1.17
N CYS A 63 0.66 -7.45 -1.99
CA CYS A 63 1.31 -7.81 -3.24
C CYS A 63 0.41 -8.56 -4.26
N ALA A 64 0.98 -8.91 -5.41
CA ALA A 64 0.28 -9.67 -6.44
C ALA A 64 0.20 -11.17 -6.07
N PRO A 65 -0.80 -11.93 -6.59
CA PRO A 65 -0.98 -13.34 -6.24
C PRO A 65 0.25 -14.23 -6.49
N ASN A 66 1.03 -13.94 -7.52
CA ASN A 66 2.25 -14.68 -7.86
C ASN A 66 3.40 -14.47 -6.85
N GLU A 67 3.34 -13.41 -6.05
CA GLU A 67 4.35 -13.07 -5.04
C GLU A 67 3.91 -13.47 -3.62
N PHE A 68 2.71 -14.04 -3.46
CA PHE A 68 2.14 -14.34 -2.15
C PHE A 68 3.05 -15.23 -1.29
N SER A 69 3.65 -16.27 -1.86
CA SER A 69 4.57 -17.15 -1.12
C SER A 69 5.79 -16.41 -0.58
N ILE A 70 6.29 -15.41 -1.32
CA ILE A 70 7.42 -14.58 -0.91
C ILE A 70 7.01 -13.67 0.24
N LEU A 71 5.86 -12.99 0.12
CA LEU A 71 5.30 -12.17 1.20
C LEU A 71 5.06 -13.00 2.47
N MET A 72 4.48 -14.20 2.35
CA MET A 72 4.24 -15.06 3.51
C MET A 72 5.52 -15.51 4.20
N ASN A 73 6.56 -15.84 3.44
CA ASN A 73 7.85 -16.17 4.02
C ASN A 73 8.43 -14.95 4.75
N ALA A 74 8.36 -13.76 4.16
CA ALA A 74 8.79 -12.52 4.79
C ALA A 74 8.03 -12.23 6.10
N ILE A 75 6.72 -12.46 6.12
CA ILE A 75 5.88 -12.32 7.32
C ILE A 75 6.32 -13.34 8.38
N HIS A 76 6.51 -14.62 8.02
CA HIS A 76 6.92 -15.66 8.97
C HIS A 76 8.33 -15.44 9.55
N GLU A 77 9.27 -14.93 8.74
CA GLU A 77 10.62 -14.60 9.21
C GLU A 77 10.63 -13.37 10.12
N PHE A 78 9.72 -12.43 9.90
CA PHE A 78 9.65 -11.19 10.67
C PHE A 78 8.85 -11.33 11.98
N LEU A 79 7.68 -12.00 11.91
CA LEU A 79 6.77 -12.23 13.04
C LEU A 79 7.11 -13.55 13.76
N THR A 80 8.16 -13.52 14.56
CA THR A 80 8.73 -14.72 15.20
C THR A 80 8.13 -15.05 16.57
N HIS A 81 7.47 -14.09 17.24
CA HIS A 81 6.91 -14.35 18.55
C HIS A 81 5.59 -15.12 18.43
N ALA A 82 5.36 -16.11 19.30
CA ALA A 82 4.20 -16.99 19.21
C ALA A 82 2.83 -16.27 19.33
N GLN A 83 2.82 -15.05 19.88
CA GLN A 83 1.62 -14.21 20.00
C GLN A 83 1.46 -13.24 18.83
N ASP A 84 2.47 -13.07 17.97
CA ASP A 84 2.41 -12.15 16.85
C ASP A 84 1.28 -12.54 15.90
N ARG A 85 0.46 -11.57 15.56
CA ARG A 85 -0.66 -11.74 14.62
C ARG A 85 -0.84 -10.49 13.77
N ILE A 86 -1.23 -10.73 12.52
CA ILE A 86 -1.78 -9.67 11.68
C ILE A 86 -3.21 -9.44 12.16
N ARG A 87 -3.45 -8.30 12.81
CA ARG A 87 -4.78 -7.92 13.30
C ARG A 87 -5.61 -7.29 12.18
N TYR A 88 -4.97 -6.46 11.36
CA TYR A 88 -5.60 -5.79 10.22
C TYR A 88 -4.78 -5.96 8.94
N ILE A 89 -5.50 -6.18 7.85
CA ILE A 89 -4.98 -6.11 6.48
C ILE A 89 -5.57 -4.83 5.87
N CYS A 90 -4.79 -3.77 5.89
CA CYS A 90 -5.13 -2.45 5.40
C CYS A 90 -4.90 -2.40 3.88
N ILE A 91 -5.93 -2.14 3.09
CA ILE A 91 -5.84 -2.10 1.63
C ILE A 91 -5.94 -0.66 1.16
N THR A 92 -4.91 -0.20 0.43
CA THR A 92 -4.92 1.14 -0.16
C THR A 92 -5.96 1.26 -1.27
N HIS A 93 -6.09 0.22 -2.08
CA HIS A 93 -7.14 0.08 -3.10
C HIS A 93 -7.21 -1.35 -3.67
N ALA A 94 -8.28 -1.69 -4.36
CA ALA A 94 -8.62 -3.06 -4.74
C ALA A 94 -7.97 -3.56 -6.05
N HIS A 95 -6.83 -3.02 -6.50
CA HIS A 95 -6.13 -3.61 -7.64
C HIS A 95 -5.48 -4.97 -7.27
N TYR A 96 -5.32 -5.85 -8.28
CA TYR A 96 -4.81 -7.22 -8.08
C TYR A 96 -3.44 -7.27 -7.41
N ASP A 97 -2.58 -6.29 -7.68
CA ASP A 97 -1.21 -6.22 -7.17
C ASP A 97 -1.12 -5.69 -5.73
N HIS A 98 -2.24 -5.24 -5.16
CA HIS A 98 -2.35 -4.85 -3.76
C HIS A 98 -3.16 -5.86 -2.93
N THR A 99 -4.02 -6.63 -3.58
CA THR A 99 -4.99 -7.52 -2.92
C THR A 99 -4.71 -9.01 -3.10
N GLY A 100 -3.63 -9.37 -3.80
CA GLY A 100 -3.35 -10.74 -4.21
C GLY A 100 -3.18 -11.73 -3.05
N GLY A 101 -2.67 -11.27 -1.91
CA GLY A 101 -2.46 -12.12 -0.72
C GLY A 101 -3.62 -12.15 0.28
N VAL A 102 -4.64 -11.30 0.13
CA VAL A 102 -5.67 -11.07 1.18
C VAL A 102 -6.36 -12.36 1.59
N ARG A 103 -6.81 -13.19 0.64
CA ARG A 103 -7.61 -14.38 0.97
C ARG A 103 -6.81 -15.37 1.79
N ALA A 104 -5.60 -15.67 1.35
CA ALA A 104 -4.74 -16.63 2.02
C ALA A 104 -4.23 -16.10 3.37
N LEU A 105 -4.05 -14.78 3.52
CA LEU A 105 -3.80 -14.15 4.82
C LEU A 105 -4.99 -14.32 5.78
N LEU A 106 -6.23 -14.14 5.32
CA LEU A 106 -7.42 -14.35 6.15
C LEU A 106 -7.58 -15.82 6.57
N ASP A 107 -7.23 -16.76 5.70
CA ASP A 107 -7.25 -18.19 6.02
C ASP A 107 -6.15 -18.54 7.06
N ARG A 108 -4.96 -17.90 6.97
CA ARG A 108 -3.83 -18.10 7.89
C ARG A 108 -4.02 -17.41 9.25
N TYR A 109 -4.68 -16.25 9.25
CA TYR A 109 -4.95 -15.40 10.41
C TYR A 109 -6.48 -15.22 10.53
N PRO A 110 -7.18 -16.20 11.13
CA PRO A 110 -8.64 -16.26 11.13
C PRO A 110 -9.31 -15.15 11.95
N ASP A 111 -8.56 -14.37 12.74
CA ASP A 111 -9.08 -13.23 13.49
C ASP A 111 -8.81 -11.88 12.79
N SER A 112 -8.05 -11.86 11.70
CA SER A 112 -7.73 -10.61 11.00
C SER A 112 -8.97 -9.99 10.35
N LYS A 113 -9.01 -8.68 10.26
CA LYS A 113 -10.01 -7.97 9.45
C LYS A 113 -9.35 -7.20 8.34
N VAL A 114 -10.04 -7.06 7.21
CA VAL A 114 -9.63 -6.16 6.14
C VAL A 114 -10.13 -4.77 6.46
N VAL A 115 -9.25 -3.78 6.43
CA VAL A 115 -9.58 -2.36 6.55
C VAL A 115 -9.43 -1.74 5.17
N ILE A 116 -10.49 -1.11 4.69
CA ILE A 116 -10.52 -0.53 3.35
C ILE A 116 -11.43 0.71 3.33
N HIS A 117 -11.30 1.57 2.34
CA HIS A 117 -12.25 2.66 2.15
C HIS A 117 -13.65 2.14 1.78
N VAL A 118 -14.70 2.83 2.21
CA VAL A 118 -16.09 2.41 1.96
C VAL A 118 -16.44 2.30 0.46
N GLU A 119 -15.99 3.24 -0.37
CA GLU A 119 -16.21 3.20 -1.83
C GLU A 119 -15.39 2.10 -2.53
N GLU A 120 -14.37 1.56 -1.84
CA GLU A 120 -13.51 0.53 -2.39
C GLU A 120 -13.98 -0.89 -2.01
N LYS A 121 -14.77 -1.00 -0.94
CA LYS A 121 -15.28 -2.27 -0.42
C LYS A 121 -16.01 -3.11 -1.49
N PRO A 122 -16.90 -2.56 -2.34
CA PRO A 122 -17.54 -3.36 -3.39
C PRO A 122 -16.53 -3.98 -4.36
N PHE A 123 -15.50 -3.23 -4.76
CA PHE A 123 -14.45 -3.73 -5.66
C PHE A 123 -13.68 -4.92 -5.05
N ALA A 124 -13.37 -4.84 -3.75
CA ALA A 124 -12.66 -5.91 -3.05
C ALA A 124 -13.53 -7.11 -2.66
N CYS A 125 -14.83 -6.91 -2.39
CA CYS A 125 -15.69 -7.99 -1.92
C CYS A 125 -16.40 -8.72 -3.07
N ASP A 126 -16.90 -7.98 -4.07
CA ASP A 126 -17.67 -8.53 -5.18
C ASP A 126 -16.76 -9.00 -6.33
N GLY A 127 -15.56 -8.43 -6.44
CA GLY A 127 -14.58 -8.72 -7.48
C GLY A 127 -14.98 -8.10 -8.82
N HIS A 128 -14.49 -6.88 -9.09
CA HIS A 128 -14.79 -6.15 -10.33
C HIS A 128 -13.55 -6.01 -11.23
N TYR A 129 -13.55 -6.75 -12.34
CA TYR A 129 -12.44 -6.80 -13.29
C TYR A 129 -12.16 -5.47 -14.01
N LEU A 130 -13.17 -4.57 -14.12
CA LEU A 130 -12.98 -3.22 -14.67
C LEU A 130 -11.94 -2.40 -13.89
N HIS A 131 -11.71 -2.74 -12.63
CA HIS A 131 -10.68 -2.17 -11.77
C HIS A 131 -9.60 -3.19 -11.42
N LYS A 132 -9.40 -4.20 -12.28
CA LYS A 132 -8.45 -5.30 -12.11
C LYS A 132 -8.46 -5.91 -10.70
N ALA A 133 -9.61 -5.84 -10.02
CA ALA A 133 -9.85 -6.43 -8.71
C ALA A 133 -10.40 -7.83 -8.98
N ASN A 134 -9.64 -8.86 -8.62
CA ASN A 134 -10.11 -10.25 -8.71
C ASN A 134 -10.15 -10.94 -7.34
N VAL A 135 -10.04 -10.15 -6.27
CA VAL A 135 -10.20 -10.64 -4.91
C VAL A 135 -11.69 -10.66 -4.53
N ARG A 136 -12.09 -11.65 -3.73
CA ARG A 136 -13.42 -11.76 -3.13
C ARG A 136 -13.29 -11.85 -1.61
N VAL A 137 -13.09 -10.70 -1.00
CA VAL A 137 -12.97 -10.58 0.45
C VAL A 137 -14.34 -10.79 1.11
N PRO A 138 -14.45 -11.58 2.20
CA PRO A 138 -15.71 -11.73 2.92
C PRO A 138 -16.20 -10.41 3.54
N TYR A 139 -17.45 -10.02 3.25
CA TYR A 139 -18.06 -8.77 3.73
C TYR A 139 -18.03 -8.60 5.26
N ASP A 140 -18.23 -9.69 5.99
CA ASP A 140 -18.24 -9.77 7.45
C ASP A 140 -16.84 -9.63 8.08
N ARG A 141 -15.80 -9.81 7.26
CA ARG A 141 -14.39 -9.61 7.61
C ARG A 141 -13.85 -8.26 7.14
N THR A 142 -14.67 -7.42 6.51
CA THR A 142 -14.25 -6.11 5.96
C THR A 142 -14.86 -4.94 6.73
N ILE A 143 -14.00 -4.19 7.41
CA ILE A 143 -14.28 -2.90 8.03
C ILE A 143 -14.02 -1.79 7.00
N THR A 144 -14.92 -0.82 6.97
CA THR A 144 -14.77 0.38 6.15
C THR A 144 -14.38 1.57 7.00
N LEU A 145 -13.48 2.41 6.49
CA LEU A 145 -13.13 3.70 7.11
C LEU A 145 -13.35 4.86 6.12
N ARG A 146 -13.54 6.05 6.70
CA ARG A 146 -13.49 7.38 6.10
C ARG A 146 -12.50 8.26 6.87
N ASP A 147 -12.22 9.45 6.33
CA ASP A 147 -11.48 10.48 7.04
C ASP A 147 -12.10 10.78 8.42
N GLY A 148 -11.26 10.77 9.45
CA GLY A 148 -11.67 11.09 10.82
C GLY A 148 -12.36 9.96 11.58
N ASP A 149 -12.54 8.78 10.97
CA ASP A 149 -13.05 7.61 11.68
C ASP A 149 -12.03 7.14 12.74
N GLN A 150 -12.54 6.84 13.93
CA GLN A 150 -11.74 6.21 14.97
C GLN A 150 -11.57 4.72 14.70
N TRP A 151 -10.36 4.22 14.87
CA TRP A 151 -10.07 2.80 14.68
C TRP A 151 -8.92 2.32 15.55
N GLU A 152 -8.78 1.01 15.71
CA GLU A 152 -7.90 0.40 16.72
C GLU A 152 -6.42 0.80 16.57
N PHE A 153 -5.94 1.19 15.39
CA PHE A 153 -4.55 1.60 15.14
C PHE A 153 -4.39 3.13 14.95
N GLU A 154 -5.42 3.94 15.19
CA GLU A 154 -5.41 5.40 14.93
C GLU A 154 -4.22 6.15 15.57
N ASP A 155 -3.75 5.65 16.71
CA ASP A 155 -2.64 6.17 17.50
C ASP A 155 -1.24 6.00 16.86
N VAL A 156 -1.13 5.19 15.80
CA VAL A 156 0.13 4.88 15.11
C VAL A 156 0.00 4.96 13.58
N LEU A 157 -1.20 4.64 13.07
CA LEU A 157 -1.51 4.58 11.65
C LEU A 157 -2.83 5.32 11.40
N GLU A 158 -2.75 6.51 10.83
CA GLU A 158 -3.92 7.30 10.48
C GLU A 158 -4.40 6.95 9.08
N PHE A 159 -5.72 6.78 8.92
CA PHE A 159 -6.36 6.59 7.63
C PHE A 159 -6.62 7.95 6.97
N VAL A 160 -6.27 8.10 5.69
CA VAL A 160 -6.49 9.34 4.94
C VAL A 160 -7.02 9.03 3.55
N GLU A 161 -8.23 9.50 3.26
CA GLU A 161 -8.85 9.36 1.94
C GLU A 161 -8.00 10.06 0.88
N THR A 162 -7.61 9.35 -0.17
CA THR A 162 -6.86 9.90 -1.31
C THR A 162 -7.50 9.40 -2.60
N SER A 163 -8.83 9.49 -2.64
CA SER A 163 -9.66 9.03 -3.76
C SER A 163 -9.27 9.69 -5.07
N GLY A 164 -9.05 8.87 -6.10
CA GLY A 164 -8.75 9.37 -7.43
C GLY A 164 -8.13 8.32 -8.35
N HIS A 165 -7.19 7.52 -7.85
CA HIS A 165 -6.68 6.36 -8.59
C HIS A 165 -7.79 5.32 -8.79
N THR A 166 -8.48 5.01 -7.70
CA THR A 166 -9.79 4.35 -7.68
C THR A 166 -10.76 5.23 -6.87
N PRO A 167 -12.08 5.03 -6.97
CA PRO A 167 -13.05 5.83 -6.22
C PRO A 167 -12.80 5.85 -4.70
N GLY A 168 -12.26 4.77 -4.14
CA GLY A 168 -11.90 4.66 -2.74
C GLY A 168 -10.42 4.42 -2.49
N SER A 169 -9.52 4.87 -3.37
CA SER A 169 -8.09 4.81 -3.06
C SER A 169 -7.78 5.62 -1.80
N THR A 170 -6.96 5.05 -0.92
CA THR A 170 -6.64 5.62 0.38
C THR A 170 -5.14 5.58 0.65
N SER A 171 -4.72 6.45 1.54
CA SER A 171 -3.38 6.51 2.11
C SER A 171 -3.42 6.17 3.60
N PHE A 172 -2.26 5.81 4.14
CA PHE A 172 -2.06 5.61 5.56
C PHE A 172 -0.85 6.42 6.05
N ILE A 173 -1.02 7.27 7.06
CA ILE A 173 0.08 8.02 7.67
C ILE A 173 0.60 7.23 8.87
N HIS A 174 1.87 6.82 8.82
CA HIS A 174 2.58 6.33 9.99
C HIS A 174 3.08 7.53 10.81
N LEU A 175 2.46 7.74 11.98
CA LEU A 175 2.57 8.99 12.72
C LEU A 175 3.97 9.26 13.27
N SER A 176 4.63 8.24 13.83
CA SER A 176 5.95 8.41 14.46
C SER A 176 7.05 8.74 13.45
N SER A 177 7.01 8.12 12.27
CA SER A 177 8.02 8.33 11.24
C SER A 177 7.71 9.48 10.28
N LYS A 178 6.56 10.16 10.44
CA LYS A 178 6.07 11.21 9.53
C LYS A 178 6.05 10.75 8.06
N SER A 179 5.62 9.51 7.85
CA SER A 179 5.58 8.87 6.54
C SER A 179 4.16 8.63 6.10
N VAL A 180 3.88 8.74 4.80
CA VAL A 180 2.59 8.37 4.21
C VAL A 180 2.76 7.31 3.14
N MET A 181 2.03 6.20 3.28
CA MET A 181 1.93 5.15 2.27
C MET A 181 0.73 5.46 1.40
N VAL A 182 0.95 5.76 0.12
CA VAL A 182 -0.06 6.42 -0.74
C VAL A 182 -0.67 5.51 -1.81
N GLY A 183 -0.39 4.20 -1.73
CA GLY A 183 -0.76 3.27 -2.78
C GLY A 183 -0.27 3.77 -4.13
N ASN A 184 -1.19 3.89 -5.08
CA ASN A 184 -0.92 4.31 -6.44
C ASN A 184 -1.18 5.80 -6.72
N ALA A 185 -1.44 6.63 -5.70
CA ALA A 185 -1.64 8.07 -5.92
C ALA A 185 -0.36 8.77 -6.42
N VAL A 186 0.82 8.30 -6.00
CA VAL A 186 2.14 8.75 -6.47
C VAL A 186 2.94 7.51 -6.88
N MET A 187 3.77 7.64 -7.90
CA MET A 187 4.65 6.61 -8.43
C MET A 187 6.12 7.06 -8.39
N ASN A 188 7.07 6.14 -8.22
CA ASN A 188 8.50 6.41 -8.28
C ASN A 188 9.30 5.23 -8.89
N TYR A 189 8.99 4.84 -10.13
CA TYR A 189 9.74 3.78 -10.83
C TYR A 189 10.67 4.30 -11.95
N LEU A 190 10.27 5.36 -12.67
CA LEU A 190 11.15 6.10 -13.59
C LEU A 190 11.56 7.46 -13.01
N ASN A 191 10.56 8.21 -12.56
CA ASN A 191 10.66 9.47 -11.85
C ASN A 191 9.42 9.60 -10.95
N VAL A 192 9.46 10.55 -10.01
CA VAL A 192 8.28 10.94 -9.23
C VAL A 192 7.19 11.42 -10.19
N SER A 193 6.03 10.78 -10.13
CA SER A 193 4.90 11.04 -11.03
C SER A 193 3.56 10.70 -10.36
N GLY A 194 2.46 11.05 -11.01
CA GLY A 194 1.11 10.63 -10.62
C GLY A 194 0.81 9.18 -11.03
N PRO A 195 -0.45 8.71 -10.86
CA PRO A 195 -0.80 7.35 -11.21
C PRO A 195 -0.66 7.07 -12.72
N THR A 196 -0.61 5.80 -13.08
CA THR A 196 -0.61 5.39 -14.49
C THR A 196 -1.99 5.67 -15.12
N PRO A 197 -2.11 6.54 -16.13
CA PRO A 197 -3.41 6.98 -16.66
C PRO A 197 -4.33 5.83 -17.11
N ALA A 198 -3.76 4.76 -17.68
CA ALA A 198 -4.50 3.60 -18.17
C ALA A 198 -5.16 2.76 -17.05
N SER A 199 -4.81 2.98 -15.79
CA SER A 199 -5.41 2.32 -14.62
C SER A 199 -6.03 3.29 -13.62
N THR A 200 -6.13 4.58 -13.98
CA THR A 200 -6.72 5.63 -13.15
C THR A 200 -8.20 5.82 -13.48
N TRP A 201 -9.05 5.78 -12.45
CA TRP A 201 -10.49 6.01 -12.57
C TRP A 201 -10.82 7.39 -13.14
N HIS A 202 -10.28 8.44 -12.53
CA HIS A 202 -10.53 9.81 -12.96
C HIS A 202 -9.29 10.67 -12.70
N TRP A 203 -8.68 11.17 -13.79
CA TRP A 203 -7.43 11.93 -13.72
C TRP A 203 -7.55 13.19 -12.86
N GLY A 204 -8.69 13.91 -12.96
CA GLY A 204 -8.91 15.12 -12.18
C GLY A 204 -8.94 14.86 -10.68
N ASP A 205 -9.51 13.73 -10.25
CA ASP A 205 -9.55 13.37 -8.83
C ASP A 205 -8.21 12.80 -8.36
N ALA A 206 -7.50 12.05 -9.21
CA ALA A 206 -6.13 11.64 -8.92
C ALA A 206 -5.21 12.84 -8.65
N MET A 207 -5.35 13.93 -9.41
CA MET A 207 -4.58 15.15 -9.16
C MET A 207 -4.99 15.83 -7.85
N LYS A 208 -6.28 15.86 -7.49
CA LYS A 208 -6.74 16.36 -6.18
C LYS A 208 -6.23 15.50 -5.03
N ALA A 209 -6.12 14.19 -5.21
CA ALA A 209 -5.54 13.29 -4.21
C ALA A 209 -4.06 13.63 -3.95
N ILE A 210 -3.30 13.95 -5.00
CA ILE A 210 -1.92 14.44 -4.86
C ILE A 210 -1.90 15.80 -4.16
N ASP A 211 -2.80 16.73 -4.52
CA ASP A 211 -2.91 18.03 -3.85
C ASP A 211 -3.21 17.87 -2.35
N LYS A 212 -4.07 16.91 -1.99
CA LYS A 212 -4.35 16.55 -0.59
C LYS A 212 -3.13 15.96 0.11
N ILE A 213 -2.37 15.07 -0.53
CA ILE A 213 -1.12 14.54 0.03
C ILE A 213 -0.14 15.69 0.30
N LEU A 214 -0.01 16.64 -0.63
CA LEU A 214 0.86 17.81 -0.47
C LEU A 214 0.41 18.75 0.65
N SER A 215 -0.89 18.83 0.94
CA SER A 215 -1.39 19.62 2.07
C SER A 215 -0.99 19.08 3.45
N LEU A 216 -0.44 17.86 3.52
CA LEU A 216 0.02 17.21 4.75
C LEU A 216 1.49 17.52 5.09
N GLU A 217 2.15 18.41 4.34
CA GLU A 217 3.60 18.69 4.47
C GLU A 217 4.06 19.22 5.83
N ASP A 218 3.14 19.70 6.67
CA ASP A 218 3.40 20.13 8.05
C ASP A 218 3.62 18.94 9.00
N ARG A 219 3.09 17.76 8.65
CA ARG A 219 3.12 16.54 9.46
C ARG A 219 3.69 15.31 8.76
N VAL A 220 3.86 15.35 7.45
CA VAL A 220 4.44 14.30 6.62
C VAL A 220 5.70 14.82 5.91
N GLU A 221 6.79 14.08 6.07
CA GLU A 221 8.07 14.36 5.42
C GLU A 221 8.28 13.47 4.20
N ILE A 222 7.85 12.20 4.28
CA ILE A 222 8.21 11.15 3.34
C ILE A 222 6.97 10.46 2.79
N VAL A 223 6.89 10.41 1.47
CA VAL A 223 5.86 9.71 0.71
C VAL A 223 6.43 8.37 0.27
N PHE A 224 5.70 7.30 0.52
CA PHE A 224 5.98 5.95 0.04
C PHE A 224 4.97 5.57 -1.05
N PRO A 225 5.33 5.74 -2.33
CA PRO A 225 4.64 5.11 -3.45
C PRO A 225 4.59 3.60 -3.28
N ALA A 226 3.52 2.95 -3.74
CA ALA A 226 3.52 1.50 -3.83
C ALA A 226 4.46 1.01 -4.93
N HIS A 227 4.54 1.72 -6.05
CA HIS A 227 5.53 1.44 -7.11
C HIS A 227 6.74 2.35 -6.94
N ASP A 228 7.66 1.95 -6.07
CA ASP A 228 8.93 2.62 -5.80
C ASP A 228 10.11 1.68 -6.08
N VAL A 229 11.04 2.10 -6.95
CA VAL A 229 12.31 1.37 -7.14
C VAL A 229 13.31 1.62 -6.01
N GLY A 230 13.10 2.69 -5.23
CA GLY A 230 13.80 2.97 -3.99
C GLY A 230 13.07 2.38 -2.77
N GLN A 231 13.82 2.15 -1.70
CA GLN A 231 13.28 1.71 -0.40
C GLN A 231 13.22 2.84 0.65
N SER A 232 13.74 4.02 0.34
CA SER A 232 13.81 5.16 1.28
C SER A 232 12.58 6.08 1.23
N GLY A 233 11.65 5.80 0.31
CA GLY A 233 10.56 6.71 -0.05
C GLY A 233 11.06 7.97 -0.75
N VAL A 234 10.14 8.90 -0.97
CA VAL A 234 10.33 10.15 -1.68
C VAL A 234 10.01 11.31 -0.73
N HIS A 235 10.93 12.25 -0.56
CA HIS A 235 10.63 13.46 0.20
C HIS A 235 9.46 14.23 -0.44
N ILE A 236 8.51 14.71 0.37
CA ILE A 236 7.27 15.34 -0.10
C ILE A 236 7.51 16.53 -1.05
N THR A 237 8.63 17.24 -0.90
CA THR A 237 9.03 18.32 -1.82
C THR A 237 9.26 17.84 -3.25
N ARG A 238 9.75 16.60 -3.46
CA ARG A 238 9.91 16.04 -4.80
C ARG A 238 8.56 15.74 -5.46
N VAL A 239 7.55 15.37 -4.66
CA VAL A 239 6.16 15.23 -5.14
C VAL A 239 5.60 16.59 -5.52
N ARG A 240 5.91 17.63 -4.73
CA ARG A 240 5.54 19.02 -5.05
C ARG A 240 6.15 19.47 -6.35
N ASP A 241 7.42 19.18 -6.59
CA ASP A 241 8.13 19.56 -7.82
C ASP A 241 7.51 18.91 -9.06
N PHE A 242 7.04 17.67 -8.96
CA PHE A 242 6.24 17.03 -10.00
C PHE A 242 4.90 17.75 -10.23
N ARG A 243 4.22 18.17 -9.17
CA ARG A 243 2.87 18.76 -9.23
C ARG A 243 2.85 20.23 -9.65
N ARG A 244 3.98 20.93 -9.71
CA ARG A 244 4.04 22.35 -10.12
C ARG A 244 3.42 22.53 -11.51
N PRO A 245 2.60 23.57 -11.72
CA PRO A 245 2.17 23.94 -13.06
C PRO A 245 3.40 24.23 -13.93
N SER A 246 3.46 23.61 -15.11
CA SER A 246 4.43 23.92 -16.16
C SER A 246 4.22 25.32 -16.71
#